data_AF-A0A2V5NTG2-F1
#
_entry.id   AF-A0A2V5NTG2-F1
#
_cell.length_a   1.000
_cell.length_b   1.000
_cell.length_c   1.000
_cell.angle_alpha   90.00
_cell.angle_beta   90.00
_cell.angle_gamma   90.00
#
_symmetry.space_group_name_H-M   'P 1'
#
loop_
_entity.id
_entity.type
_entity.pdbx_description
1 polymer ?
#
loop_
_entity_poly.entity_id
_entity_poly.type
_entity_poly.pdbx_seq_one_letter_code
_entity_poly.pdbx_strand_id
1 'polypeptide(L)'
;MATYKAKWDEEYRKRWGLENQFAEDLDPALVTKIQEVCKDIYRLLTIDGYARIDLRLTPENKLYFIEANPNPILADDEDFALAAGKAGLPYPRLIDRIARQGMQAVRD
;
A
#
# COMPACT_ATOMS: atom_id res chain seq x y z
N MET A 1 -1.86 -14.30 4.89
CA MET A 1 -2.47 -13.37 5.87
C MET A 1 -1.64 -13.31 7.15
N ALA A 2 -1.43 -12.12 7.72
CA ALA A 2 -0.81 -11.96 9.03
C ALA A 2 -1.79 -12.38 10.15
N THR A 3 -1.29 -13.06 11.18
CA THR A 3 -2.10 -13.52 12.32
C THR A 3 -2.51 -12.36 13.23
N TYR A 4 -3.53 -12.55 14.07
CA TYR A 4 -3.92 -11.55 15.09
C TYR A 4 -2.72 -11.07 15.90
N LYS A 5 -1.87 -12.00 16.36
CA LYS A 5 -0.67 -11.67 17.14
C LYS A 5 0.30 -10.76 16.38
N ALA A 6 0.53 -11.04 15.10
CA ALA A 6 1.39 -10.18 14.28
C ALA A 6 0.80 -8.78 14.09
N LYS A 7 -0.53 -8.64 14.12
CA LYS A 7 -1.22 -7.35 13.92
C LYS A 7 -1.39 -6.53 15.21
N TRP A 8 -1.81 -7.17 16.30
CA TRP A 8 -2.41 -6.48 17.46
C TRP A 8 -1.76 -6.81 18.81
N ASP A 9 -0.84 -7.77 18.86
CA ASP A 9 -0.14 -8.12 20.11
C ASP A 9 1.22 -7.41 20.14
N GLU A 10 1.31 -6.35 20.96
CA GLU A 10 2.51 -5.54 21.07
C GLU A 10 3.72 -6.32 21.58
N GLU A 11 3.54 -7.24 22.53
CA GLU A 11 4.64 -8.05 23.04
C GLU A 11 5.17 -8.99 21.97
N TYR A 12 4.27 -9.61 21.20
CA TYR A 12 4.63 -10.44 20.06
C TYR A 12 5.36 -9.62 19.00
N ARG A 13 4.85 -8.44 18.64
CA ARG A 13 5.48 -7.56 17.64
C ARG A 13 6.89 -7.14 18.07
N LYS A 14 7.07 -6.74 19.33
CA LYS A 14 8.40 -6.40 19.89
C LYS A 14 9.34 -7.59 19.86
N ARG A 15 8.88 -8.77 20.29
CA ARG A 15 9.69 -10.00 20.30
C ARG A 15 10.20 -10.40 18.91
N TRP A 16 9.43 -10.13 17.86
CA TRP A 16 9.73 -10.52 16.48
C TRP A 16 10.20 -9.36 15.60
N GLY A 17 10.42 -8.16 16.16
CA GLY A 17 10.88 -6.98 15.42
C GLY A 17 9.90 -6.54 14.32
N LEU A 18 8.59 -6.67 14.55
CA LEU A 18 7.57 -6.29 13.58
C LEU A 18 7.29 -4.78 13.67
N GLU A 19 7.87 -4.04 12.75
CA GLU A 19 7.74 -2.59 12.67
C GLU A 19 6.96 -2.18 11.42
N ASN A 20 6.07 -1.20 11.58
CA ASN A 20 5.42 -0.53 10.46
C ASN A 20 6.19 0.76 10.21
N GLN A 21 6.95 0.78 9.11
CA GLN A 21 7.72 1.95 8.72
C GLN A 21 7.84 2.01 7.21
N PHE A 22 8.23 3.17 6.71
CA PHE A 22 8.65 3.24 5.33
C PHE A 22 9.94 2.46 5.13
N ALA A 23 10.02 1.70 4.04
CA ALA A 23 11.27 1.07 3.68
C ALA A 23 12.33 2.12 3.36
N GLU A 24 13.50 1.94 3.97
CA GLU A 24 14.72 2.73 3.77
C GLU A 24 15.79 1.82 3.15
N ASP A 25 16.86 2.41 2.61
CA ASP A 25 18.04 1.70 2.10
C ASP A 25 17.79 0.63 1.02
N LEU A 26 16.68 0.72 0.28
CA LEU A 26 16.45 -0.10 -0.91
C LEU A 26 17.16 0.49 -2.13
N ASP A 27 17.75 -0.40 -2.94
CA ASP A 27 18.31 -0.03 -4.25
C ASP A 27 17.24 0.70 -5.09
N PRO A 28 17.54 1.89 -5.66
CA PRO A 28 16.60 2.62 -6.49
C PRO A 28 15.97 1.79 -7.62
N ALA A 29 16.73 0.89 -8.25
CA ALA A 29 16.23 0.01 -9.30
C ALA A 29 15.21 -1.01 -8.75
N LEU A 30 15.40 -1.48 -7.52
CA LEU A 30 14.43 -2.34 -6.84
C LEU A 30 13.15 -1.58 -6.51
N VAL A 31 13.26 -0.33 -6.06
CA VAL A 31 12.10 0.54 -5.82
C VAL A 31 11.30 0.75 -7.11
N THR A 32 11.97 1.05 -8.22
CA THR A 32 11.31 1.17 -9.54
C THR A 32 10.59 -0.11 -9.92
N LYS A 33 11.25 -1.27 -9.78
CA LYS A 33 10.65 -2.58 -10.06
C LYS A 33 9.41 -2.86 -9.20
N ILE A 34 9.46 -2.54 -7.90
CA ILE A 34 8.31 -2.67 -7.00
C ILE A 34 7.12 -1.85 -7.53
N GLN A 35 7.36 -0.59 -7.90
CA GLN A 35 6.32 0.29 -8.41
C GLN A 35 5.72 -0.21 -9.74
N GLU A 36 6.55 -0.72 -10.65
CA GLU A 36 6.12 -1.31 -11.91
C GLU A 36 5.22 -2.53 -11.66
N VAL A 37 5.69 -3.47 -10.81
CA VAL A 37 4.91 -4.65 -10.42
C VAL A 37 3.56 -4.27 -9.81
N CYS A 38 3.52 -3.30 -8.90
CA CYS A 38 2.26 -2.83 -8.32
C CYS A 38 1.30 -2.25 -9.38
N LYS A 39 1.81 -1.47 -10.33
CA LYS A 39 1.00 -0.89 -11.42
C LYS A 39 0.50 -1.97 -12.38
N ASP A 40 1.30 -2.99 -12.67
CA ASP A 40 0.91 -4.09 -13.53
C ASP A 40 -0.18 -4.95 -12.88
N ILE A 41 -0.02 -5.29 -11.59
CA ILE A 41 -1.06 -5.98 -10.82
C ILE A 41 -2.37 -5.18 -10.81
N TYR A 42 -2.30 -3.87 -10.55
CA TYR A 42 -3.47 -2.98 -10.55
C TYR A 42 -4.24 -3.05 -11.87
N ARG A 43 -3.52 -2.97 -13.01
CA ARG A 43 -4.11 -3.05 -14.35
C ARG A 43 -4.66 -4.44 -14.67
N LEU A 44 -3.91 -5.50 -14.36
CA LEU A 44 -4.30 -6.89 -14.62
C LEU A 44 -5.56 -7.28 -13.84
N LEU A 45 -5.72 -6.75 -12.63
CA LEU A 45 -6.91 -6.97 -11.81
C LEU A 45 -8.05 -6.00 -12.12
N THR A 46 -7.90 -5.16 -13.16
CA THR A 46 -8.94 -4.21 -13.61
C THR A 46 -9.45 -3.29 -12.50
N ILE A 47 -8.58 -2.96 -11.54
CA ILE A 47 -8.92 -2.07 -10.44
C ILE A 47 -9.08 -0.66 -11.00
N ASP A 48 -10.08 0.07 -10.49
CA ASP A 48 -10.32 1.48 -10.77
C ASP A 48 -10.33 2.28 -9.46
N GLY A 49 -10.02 3.58 -9.54
CA GLY A 49 -9.88 4.44 -8.37
C GLY A 49 -8.57 4.21 -7.62
N TYR A 50 -8.65 3.69 -6.39
CA TYR A 50 -7.51 3.56 -5.49
C TYR A 50 -7.39 2.12 -4.94
N ALA A 51 -6.18 1.72 -4.58
CA ALA A 51 -5.93 0.42 -3.96
C ALA A 51 -4.60 0.41 -3.19
N ARG A 52 -4.49 -0.56 -2.29
CA ARG A 52 -3.21 -0.97 -1.68
C ARG A 52 -2.80 -2.33 -2.25
N ILE A 53 -1.54 -2.44 -2.68
CA ILE A 53 -0.96 -3.70 -3.16
C ILE A 53 0.07 -4.16 -2.14
N ASP A 54 -0.17 -5.32 -1.54
CA ASP A 54 0.67 -5.88 -0.50
C ASP A 54 1.63 -6.90 -1.13
N LEU A 55 2.93 -6.65 -1.00
CA LEU A 55 4.01 -7.50 -1.51
C LEU A 55 4.87 -8.02 -0.36
N ARG A 56 5.55 -9.15 -0.59
CA ARG A 56 6.67 -9.63 0.22
C ARG A 56 7.94 -9.57 -0.61
N LEU A 57 8.97 -8.92 -0.05
CA LEU A 57 10.32 -8.91 -0.56
C LEU A 57 11.17 -9.94 0.23
N THR A 58 11.91 -10.81 -0.45
CA THR A 58 12.87 -11.72 0.21
C THR A 58 14.27 -11.11 0.29
N PRO A 59 15.19 -11.66 1.12
CA PRO A 59 16.59 -11.20 1.17
C PRO A 59 17.32 -11.25 -0.18
N GLU A 60 16.92 -12.12 -1.11
CA GLU A 60 17.45 -12.24 -2.47
C GLU A 60 16.74 -11.29 -3.47
N ASN A 61 16.05 -10.27 -2.98
CA ASN A 61 15.29 -9.29 -3.76
C ASN A 61 14.19 -9.88 -4.66
N LYS A 62 13.58 -11.01 -4.24
CA LYS A 62 12.44 -11.60 -4.93
C LYS A 62 11.13 -11.03 -4.39
N LEU A 63 10.25 -10.62 -5.29
CA LEU A 63 8.93 -10.09 -4.97
C LEU A 63 7.86 -11.18 -5.08
N TYR A 64 7.01 -11.25 -4.08
CA TYR A 64 5.83 -12.10 -4.05
C TYR A 64 4.59 -11.26 -3.80
N PHE A 65 3.59 -11.38 -4.67
CA PHE A 65 2.28 -10.78 -4.46
C PHE A 65 1.54 -11.49 -3.31
N ILE A 66 0.96 -10.72 -2.40
CA ILE A 66 0.14 -11.23 -1.30
C ILE A 66 -1.34 -10.94 -1.55
N GLU A 67 -1.67 -9.67 -1.76
CA GLU A 67 -3.05 -9.18 -1.80
C GLU A 67 -3.14 -7.85 -2.55
N ALA A 68 -4.26 -7.65 -3.24
CA ALA A 68 -4.68 -6.34 -3.73
C ALA A 68 -5.96 -5.97 -2.99
N ASN A 69 -5.91 -4.88 -2.24
CA ASN A 69 -7.06 -4.35 -1.52
C ASN A 69 -7.57 -3.09 -2.26
N PRO A 70 -8.71 -3.17 -2.98
CA PRO A 70 -9.29 -2.02 -3.69
C PRO A 70 -10.06 -1.05 -2.79
N ASN A 71 -10.17 -1.33 -1.49
CA ASN A 71 -10.77 -0.42 -0.51
C ASN A 71 -9.97 -0.43 0.81
N PRO A 72 -8.71 0.05 0.78
CA PRO A 72 -7.90 0.15 2.00
C PRO A 72 -8.49 1.17 2.97
N ILE A 73 -8.06 1.08 4.24
CA ILE A 73 -8.38 2.10 5.25
C ILE A 73 -7.81 3.45 4.79
N LEU A 74 -8.65 4.48 4.86
CA LEU A 74 -8.33 5.83 4.40
C LEU A 74 -8.04 6.80 5.55
N ALA A 75 -7.94 6.37 6.81
CA ALA A 75 -7.62 7.30 7.90
C ALA A 75 -6.24 7.97 7.67
N ASP A 76 -6.07 9.21 8.13
CA ASP A 76 -4.85 10.02 7.89
C ASP A 76 -3.58 9.36 8.46
N ASP A 77 -3.73 8.59 9.52
CA ASP A 77 -2.70 7.86 10.23
C ASP A 77 -2.48 6.42 9.74
N GLU A 78 -3.11 6.03 8.62
CA GLU A 78 -3.05 4.67 8.06
C GLU A 78 -2.22 4.60 6.77
N ASP A 79 -1.73 3.39 6.46
CA ASP A 79 -0.68 3.14 5.44
C ASP A 79 -0.92 3.84 4.10
N PHE A 80 -2.16 3.84 3.61
CA PHE A 80 -2.51 4.41 2.31
C PHE A 80 -2.39 5.94 2.30
N ALA A 81 -2.89 6.61 3.34
CA ALA A 81 -2.79 8.06 3.48
C ALA A 81 -1.34 8.50 3.72
N LEU A 82 -0.62 7.77 4.58
CA LEU A 82 0.81 8.02 4.84
C LEU A 82 1.66 7.86 3.56
N ALA A 83 1.42 6.82 2.77
CA ALA A 83 2.12 6.61 1.49
C ALA A 83 1.83 7.72 0.48
N ALA A 84 0.58 8.18 0.37
CA ALA A 84 0.21 9.32 -0.46
C ALA A 84 0.90 10.63 0.01
N GLY A 85 0.93 10.87 1.32
CA GLY A 85 1.63 11.99 1.93
C GLY A 85 3.12 11.98 1.61
N LYS A 86 3.79 10.82 1.75
CA LYS A 86 5.20 10.64 1.35
C LYS A 86 5.43 10.93 -0.14
N ALA A 87 4.45 10.63 -1.00
CA ALA A 87 4.49 10.94 -2.42
C ALA A 87 4.11 12.40 -2.76
N GLY A 88 3.92 13.27 -1.77
CA GLY A 88 3.62 14.69 -1.96
C GLY A 88 2.13 15.01 -2.18
N LEU A 89 1.22 14.09 -1.83
CA LEU A 89 -0.23 14.28 -1.88
C LEU A 89 -0.80 14.35 -0.46
N PRO A 90 -1.01 15.55 0.10
CA PRO A 90 -1.55 15.71 1.46
C PRO A 90 -2.95 15.13 1.60
N TYR A 91 -3.29 14.67 2.80
CA TYR A 91 -4.52 13.95 3.10
C TYR A 91 -5.82 14.62 2.60
N PRO A 92 -6.06 15.93 2.80
CA PRO A 92 -7.27 16.58 2.27
C PRO A 92 -7.35 16.51 0.74
N ARG A 93 -6.22 16.60 0.04
CA ARG A 93 -6.16 16.49 -1.43
C ARG A 93 -6.31 15.06 -1.92
N LEU A 94 -5.85 14.09 -1.14
CA LEU A 94 -6.08 12.67 -1.42
C LEU A 94 -7.57 12.35 -1.41
N ILE A 95 -8.28 12.73 -0.34
CA ILE A 95 -9.72 12.45 -0.19
C ILE A 95 -10.54 13.16 -1.26
N ASP A 96 -10.26 14.44 -1.56
CA ASP A 96 -10.93 15.17 -2.64
C ASP A 96 -10.72 14.48 -4.00
N ARG A 97 -9.51 14.00 -4.28
CA ARG A 97 -9.20 13.27 -5.53
C ARG A 97 -9.99 11.96 -5.63
N ILE A 98 -10.06 11.17 -4.57
CA ILE A 98 -10.82 9.92 -4.54
C ILE A 98 -12.31 10.18 -4.77
N ALA A 99 -12.89 11.16 -4.06
CA ALA A 99 -14.30 11.51 -4.21
C ALA A 99 -14.62 11.97 -5.64
N ARG A 100 -13.76 12.80 -6.25
CA ARG A 100 -13.91 13.24 -7.65
C ARG A 100 -13.84 12.10 -8.65
N GLN A 101 -12.90 11.17 -8.46
CA GLN A 101 -12.81 9.99 -9.31
C GLN A 101 -14.07 9.13 -9.20
N GLY A 102 -14.58 8.92 -7.99
CA GLY A 102 -15.84 8.20 -7.77
C GLY A 102 -17.04 8.85 -8.47
N MET A 103 -17.17 10.18 -8.43
CA MET A 103 -18.23 10.91 -9.14
C MET A 103 -18.13 10.79 -10.67
N GLN A 104 -16.92 10.66 -11.22
CA GLN A 104 -16.71 10.48 -12.67
C GLN A 104 -16.92 9.04 -13.13
N ALA A 105 -16.73 8.07 -12.24
CA ALA A 105 -16.91 6.65 -12.52
C ALA A 105 -18.38 6.23 -12.61
N VAL A 106 -19.31 7.06 -12.08
CA VAL A 106 -20.75 6.88 -12.30
C VAL A 106 -21.04 7.08 -13.78
N ARG A 107 -21.20 5.97 -14.50
CA ARG A 107 -21.73 5.95 -15.85
C ARG A 107 -23.25 5.95 -15.76
N ASP A 108 -23.90 6.76 -16.60
CA ASP A 108 -25.34 6.62 -16.88
C ASP A 108 -25.68 5.21 -17.40
#